data_AF-A0A934A1P4-F1
#
_entry.id   AF-A0A934A1P4-F1
#
_cell.length_a   1.000
_cell.length_b   1.000
_cell.length_c   1.000
_cell.angle_alpha   90.00
_cell.angle_beta   90.00
_cell.angle_gamma   90.00
#
_symmetry.space_group_name_H-M   'P 1'
#
loop_
_entity.id
_entity.type
_entity.pdbx_description
1 polymer ?
#
loop_
_entity_poly.entity_id
_entity_poly.type
_entity_poly.pdbx_seq_one_letter_code
_entity_poly.pdbx_strand_id
1 'polypeptide(L)'
;QYLTEAAHALWLKGDRASFDPLFAKIARGMILAQEPGMVQGPAALGGVYSSPMAMVRFLELLLAMGETRQAPSPAGASVAVRAGAGKRQVRFGEAIPGSASTSLEAPAGSVVRLDREGTVAMLASTPSKAPGRAPGRAPGRAELAPHQLAMASEAIVTITLDDGLDPLEHYAIVAVPSTTAIKQTEDILSDYRGQLIYGQQAMGGSKMQVVAVPFRGSRTLRLLLEGAWPGSSPGAVAIRHIENPHDMGAIRLPVVSVSGR
;
A
#
# COMPACT_ATOMS: atom_id res chain seq x y z
N GLN A 1 1.73 15.73 -8.04
CA GLN A 1 1.89 17.11 -8.54
C GLN A 1 2.07 17.11 -10.05
N TYR A 2 3.21 16.70 -10.61
CA TYR A 2 3.42 16.66 -12.08
C TYR A 2 2.33 15.93 -12.86
N LEU A 3 1.88 14.77 -12.37
CA LEU A 3 0.81 13.99 -13.03
C LEU A 3 -0.54 14.72 -13.03
N THR A 4 -0.87 15.44 -11.94
CA THR A 4 -2.11 16.22 -11.81
C THR A 4 -2.12 17.41 -12.77
N GLU A 5 -0.99 18.09 -12.92
CA GLU A 5 -0.82 19.20 -13.87
C GLU A 5 -0.88 18.70 -15.32
N ALA A 6 -0.27 17.56 -15.62
CA ALA A 6 -0.38 16.91 -16.93
C ALA A 6 -1.83 16.50 -17.26
N ALA A 7 -2.56 15.93 -16.29
CA ALA A 7 -3.98 15.61 -16.46
C ALA A 7 -4.82 16.87 -16.68
N HIS A 8 -4.54 17.96 -15.97
CA HIS A 8 -5.21 19.24 -16.18
C HIS A 8 -4.97 19.79 -17.60
N ALA A 9 -3.72 19.73 -18.09
CA ALA A 9 -3.40 20.13 -19.46
C ALA A 9 -4.13 19.27 -20.51
N LEU A 10 -4.18 17.94 -20.32
CA LEU A 10 -4.93 17.03 -21.21
C LEU A 10 -6.44 17.31 -21.17
N TRP A 11 -6.99 17.63 -19.98
CA TRP A 11 -8.39 17.99 -19.82
C TRP A 11 -8.74 19.26 -20.61
N LEU A 12 -7.92 20.31 -20.49
CA LEU A 12 -8.09 21.58 -21.19
C LEU A 12 -7.92 21.44 -22.71
N LYS A 13 -7.03 20.54 -23.15
CA LYS A 13 -6.82 20.22 -24.57
C LYS A 13 -7.98 19.41 -25.17
N GLY A 14 -8.87 18.86 -24.35
CA GLY A 14 -9.97 17.98 -24.79
C GLY A 14 -9.52 16.57 -25.18
N ASP A 15 -8.28 16.17 -24.88
CA ASP A 15 -7.76 14.84 -25.15
C ASP A 15 -8.25 13.85 -24.09
N ARG A 16 -9.51 13.42 -24.24
CA ARG A 16 -10.17 12.50 -23.29
C ARG A 16 -9.53 11.11 -23.28
N ALA A 17 -9.03 10.63 -24.42
CA ALA A 17 -8.44 9.31 -24.55
C ALA A 17 -7.18 9.14 -23.69
N SER A 18 -6.32 10.16 -23.64
CA SER A 18 -5.14 10.19 -22.78
C SER A 18 -5.47 10.61 -21.34
N PHE A 19 -6.47 11.47 -21.17
CA PHE A 19 -6.88 11.97 -19.88
C PHE A 19 -7.49 10.90 -18.98
N ASP A 20 -8.47 10.14 -19.46
CA ASP A 20 -9.25 9.20 -18.65
C ASP A 20 -8.39 8.17 -17.88
N PRO A 21 -7.41 7.47 -18.50
CA PRO A 21 -6.55 6.54 -17.77
C PRO A 21 -5.62 7.24 -16.77
N LEU A 22 -5.13 8.45 -17.10
CA LEU A 22 -4.26 9.23 -16.21
C LEU A 22 -5.03 9.77 -15.01
N PHE A 23 -6.24 10.29 -15.22
CA PHE A 23 -7.13 10.76 -14.16
C PHE A 23 -7.51 9.62 -13.22
N ALA A 24 -7.85 8.44 -13.74
CA ALA A 24 -8.11 7.27 -12.91
C ALA A 24 -6.91 6.93 -12.01
N LYS A 25 -5.68 6.98 -12.54
CA LYS A 25 -4.45 6.75 -11.76
C LYS A 25 -4.24 7.80 -10.67
N ILE A 26 -4.50 9.08 -10.96
CA ILE A 26 -4.37 10.19 -10.00
C ILE A 26 -5.44 10.12 -8.92
N ALA A 27 -6.71 9.96 -9.30
CA ALA A 27 -7.84 9.88 -8.36
C ALA A 27 -7.68 8.68 -7.42
N ARG A 28 -7.27 7.53 -7.94
CA ARG A 28 -6.89 6.36 -7.15
C ARG A 28 -5.78 6.70 -6.17
N GLY A 29 -4.73 7.38 -6.63
CA GLY A 29 -3.63 7.82 -5.78
C GLY A 29 -4.07 8.73 -4.63
N MET A 30 -4.94 9.69 -4.93
CA MET A 30 -5.46 10.64 -3.94
C MET A 30 -6.34 9.95 -2.88
N ILE A 31 -7.19 9.01 -3.28
CA ILE A 31 -8.08 8.29 -2.35
C ILE A 31 -7.27 7.39 -1.42
N LEU A 32 -6.37 6.57 -1.98
CA LEU A 32 -5.57 5.64 -1.19
C LEU A 32 -4.57 6.35 -0.25
N ALA A 33 -4.17 7.59 -0.54
CA ALA A 33 -3.33 8.39 0.34
C ALA A 33 -4.06 8.92 1.59
N GLN A 34 -5.40 8.91 1.61
CA GLN A 34 -6.22 9.49 2.68
C GLN A 34 -6.96 8.44 3.54
N GLU A 35 -6.86 7.14 3.22
CA GLU A 35 -7.54 6.06 3.94
C GLU A 35 -6.85 5.72 5.28
N PRO A 36 -7.54 5.86 6.44
CA PRO A 36 -7.05 5.40 7.73
C PRO A 36 -7.15 3.87 7.82
N GLY A 37 -6.04 3.16 8.00
CA GLY A 37 -6.05 1.72 8.28
C GLY A 37 -5.47 0.82 7.18
N MET A 38 -5.21 1.35 5.98
CA MET A 38 -3.95 0.95 5.33
C MET A 38 -2.86 1.39 6.29
N VAL A 39 -2.02 0.47 6.77
CA VAL A 39 -0.91 0.75 7.70
C VAL A 39 -0.34 2.11 7.34
N GLN A 40 -0.60 3.11 8.20
CA GLN A 40 -0.45 4.53 7.88
C GLN A 40 1.03 4.84 7.68
N GLY A 41 1.43 4.65 6.43
CA GLY A 41 2.62 5.19 5.83
C GLY A 41 2.19 6.36 4.94
N PRO A 42 2.75 7.56 5.08
CA PRO A 42 2.33 8.79 4.40
C PRO A 42 2.48 8.80 2.86
N ALA A 43 2.75 7.65 2.25
CA ALA A 43 3.41 7.63 0.96
C ALA A 43 3.15 6.39 0.12
N ALA A 44 2.01 5.69 0.29
CA ALA A 44 1.66 4.54 -0.55
C ALA A 44 1.82 4.84 -2.05
N LEU A 45 1.76 6.11 -2.46
CA LEU A 45 1.93 6.57 -3.83
C LEU A 45 3.01 7.67 -3.99
N GLY A 46 4.01 7.67 -3.10
CA GLY A 46 5.00 8.75 -2.98
C GLY A 46 4.42 9.92 -2.18
N GLY A 47 5.26 10.59 -1.39
CA GLY A 47 4.92 11.75 -0.55
C GLY A 47 4.44 12.99 -1.32
N VAL A 48 3.93 12.80 -2.54
CA VAL A 48 3.41 13.83 -3.41
C VAL A 48 1.89 13.95 -3.24
N TYR A 49 1.14 12.86 -3.04
CA TYR A 49 -0.33 12.90 -2.94
C TYR A 49 -0.88 13.20 -1.53
N SER A 50 -0.04 13.12 -0.50
CA SER A 50 -0.35 13.57 0.86
C SER A 50 -0.01 15.06 1.09
N SER A 51 0.65 15.71 0.12
CA SER A 51 0.93 17.15 0.20
C SER A 51 -0.36 17.96 0.04
N PRO A 52 -0.59 19.00 0.86
CA PRO A 52 -1.73 19.90 0.69
C PRO A 52 -1.85 20.46 -0.73
N MET A 53 -0.71 20.73 -1.38
CA MET A 53 -0.66 21.25 -2.75
C MET A 53 -1.19 20.25 -3.79
N ALA A 54 -0.88 18.96 -3.67
CA ALA A 54 -1.43 17.97 -4.60
C ALA A 54 -2.93 17.75 -4.42
N MET A 55 -3.43 17.86 -3.18
CA MET A 55 -4.87 17.87 -2.93
C MET A 55 -5.53 19.09 -3.57
N VAL A 56 -4.96 20.28 -3.39
CA VAL A 56 -5.46 21.51 -4.02
C VAL A 56 -5.50 21.37 -5.55
N ARG A 57 -4.40 20.92 -6.18
CA ARG A 57 -4.38 20.69 -7.64
C ARG A 57 -5.38 19.64 -8.11
N PHE A 58 -5.62 18.61 -7.29
CA PHE A 58 -6.62 17.60 -7.60
C PHE A 58 -8.04 18.16 -7.49
N LEU A 59 -8.33 18.98 -6.48
CA LEU A 59 -9.60 19.69 -6.35
C LEU A 59 -9.82 20.68 -7.50
N GLU A 60 -8.80 21.43 -7.90
CA GLU A 60 -8.86 22.31 -9.08
C GLU A 60 -9.20 21.52 -10.35
N LEU A 61 -8.59 20.36 -10.54
CA LEU A 61 -8.91 19.47 -11.67
C LEU A 61 -10.36 19.00 -11.62
N LEU A 62 -10.86 18.60 -10.45
CA LEU A 62 -12.27 18.20 -10.27
C LEU A 62 -13.24 19.36 -10.55
N LEU A 63 -12.89 20.59 -10.16
CA LEU A 63 -13.68 21.79 -10.45
C LEU A 63 -13.69 22.09 -11.95
N ALA A 64 -12.55 22.07 -12.63
CA ALA A 64 -12.46 22.26 -14.09
C ALA A 64 -13.27 21.20 -14.86
N MET A 65 -13.35 19.98 -14.32
CA MET A 65 -14.21 18.92 -14.86
C MET A 65 -15.70 19.21 -14.63
N GLY A 66 -16.05 19.75 -13.46
CA GLY A 66 -17.42 20.09 -13.07
C GLY A 66 -17.97 21.34 -13.76
N GLU A 67 -17.12 22.26 -14.22
CA GLU A 67 -17.53 23.43 -15.02
C GLU A 67 -17.89 23.06 -16.47
N THR A 68 -17.25 22.01 -17.02
CA THR A 68 -17.40 21.59 -18.42
C THR A 68 -18.36 20.41 -18.61
N ARG A 69 -18.55 19.56 -17.60
CA ARG A 69 -19.67 18.63 -17.55
C ARG A 69 -20.81 19.34 -16.82
N GLN A 70 -22.03 19.35 -17.38
CA GLN A 70 -23.21 19.41 -16.51
C GLN A 70 -23.03 18.26 -15.52
N ALA A 71 -22.60 18.57 -14.30
CA ALA A 71 -22.39 17.57 -13.27
C ALA A 71 -23.67 16.74 -13.22
N PRO A 72 -23.60 15.39 -13.30
CA PRO A 72 -24.79 14.60 -13.07
C PRO A 72 -25.33 15.09 -11.72
N SER A 73 -26.57 15.58 -11.74
CA SER A 73 -27.24 16.05 -10.51
C SER A 73 -26.98 14.99 -9.43
N PRO A 74 -26.67 15.36 -8.17
CA PRO A 74 -26.48 14.39 -7.10
C PRO A 74 -27.68 13.43 -6.94
N ALA A 75 -28.84 13.76 -7.51
CA ALA A 75 -30.02 12.90 -7.64
C ALA A 75 -29.90 11.77 -8.69
N GLY A 76 -28.89 11.77 -9.56
CA GLY A 76 -28.64 10.79 -10.63
C GLY A 76 -27.35 9.97 -10.45
N ALA A 77 -26.52 10.28 -9.44
CA ALA A 77 -25.34 9.49 -9.06
C ALA A 77 -25.71 8.26 -8.22
N SER A 78 -26.85 7.65 -8.52
CA SER A 78 -27.27 6.41 -7.88
C SER A 78 -26.40 5.26 -8.36
N VAL A 79 -25.63 4.67 -7.45
CA VAL A 79 -24.96 3.40 -7.74
C VAL A 79 -26.03 2.32 -7.64
N ALA A 80 -26.25 1.60 -8.73
CA ALA A 80 -27.16 0.47 -8.68
C ALA A 80 -26.39 -0.78 -8.25
N VAL A 81 -26.81 -1.35 -7.13
CA VAL A 81 -26.36 -2.66 -6.66
C VAL A 81 -27.31 -3.71 -7.19
N ARG A 82 -26.74 -4.75 -7.78
CA ARG A 82 -27.44 -6.02 -7.96
C ARG A 82 -26.91 -7.00 -6.93
N ALA A 83 -27.79 -7.48 -6.06
CA ALA A 83 -27.51 -8.57 -5.13
C ALA A 83 -28.61 -9.61 -5.30
N GLY A 84 -28.29 -10.76 -5.90
CA GLY A 84 -29.30 -11.74 -6.32
C GLY A 84 -30.22 -11.22 -7.45
N ALA A 85 -31.54 -11.39 -7.30
CA ALA A 85 -32.52 -11.07 -8.34
C ALA A 85 -32.96 -9.58 -8.40
N GLY A 86 -32.59 -8.75 -7.43
CA GLY A 86 -33.04 -7.34 -7.34
C GLY A 86 -31.96 -6.32 -7.67
N LYS A 87 -32.36 -5.23 -8.34
CA LYS A 87 -31.55 -4.00 -8.55
C LYS A 87 -32.02 -2.94 -7.54
N ARG A 88 -31.11 -2.41 -6.73
CA ARG A 88 -31.42 -1.36 -5.74
C ARG A 88 -30.46 -0.18 -5.89
N GLN A 89 -30.97 1.04 -5.75
CA GLN A 89 -30.11 2.22 -5.66
C GLN A 89 -29.52 2.37 -4.26
N VAL A 90 -28.28 2.80 -4.19
CA VAL A 90 -27.53 2.96 -2.96
C VAL A 90 -27.15 4.42 -2.77
N ARG A 91 -27.23 4.89 -1.52
CA ARG A 91 -26.85 6.26 -1.15
C ARG A 91 -25.36 6.36 -0.91
N PHE A 92 -24.82 7.57 -1.07
CA PHE A 92 -23.44 7.85 -0.70
C PHE A 92 -23.18 7.50 0.78
N GLY A 93 -22.08 6.80 1.06
CA GLY A 93 -21.68 6.38 2.40
C GLY A 93 -22.38 5.12 2.94
N GLU A 94 -23.33 4.54 2.20
CA GLU A 94 -23.98 3.30 2.59
C GLU A 94 -23.07 2.09 2.32
N ALA A 95 -22.77 1.31 3.35
CA ALA A 95 -21.99 0.09 3.23
C ALA A 95 -22.80 -0.99 2.48
N ILE A 96 -22.19 -1.60 1.46
CA ILE A 96 -22.81 -2.65 0.65
C ILE A 96 -22.12 -3.98 0.99
N PRO A 97 -22.83 -4.96 1.58
CA PRO A 97 -22.26 -6.27 1.83
C PRO A 97 -21.82 -6.92 0.51
N GLY A 98 -20.52 -7.14 0.37
CA GLY A 98 -19.94 -7.79 -0.81
C GLY A 98 -20.16 -9.30 -0.76
N SER A 99 -20.74 -9.86 -1.82
CA SER A 99 -20.76 -11.30 -2.11
C SER A 99 -20.17 -11.54 -3.50
N ALA A 100 -19.83 -12.78 -3.84
CA ALA A 100 -19.38 -13.14 -5.20
C ALA A 100 -20.42 -12.80 -6.29
N SER A 101 -21.69 -12.58 -5.92
CA SER A 101 -22.79 -12.24 -6.84
C SER A 101 -23.15 -10.76 -6.86
N THR A 102 -22.45 -9.91 -6.10
CA THR A 102 -22.75 -8.48 -6.00
C THR A 102 -22.11 -7.74 -7.18
N SER A 103 -22.92 -7.06 -8.01
CA SER A 103 -22.44 -6.19 -9.09
C SER A 103 -22.81 -4.73 -8.84
N LEU A 104 -21.89 -3.82 -9.18
CA LEU A 104 -22.05 -2.37 -9.03
C LEU A 104 -22.06 -1.71 -10.40
N GLU A 105 -23.13 -1.00 -10.73
CA GLU A 105 -23.15 -0.08 -11.87
C GLU A 105 -22.87 1.33 -11.35
N ALA A 106 -21.71 1.89 -11.69
CA ALA A 106 -21.28 3.22 -11.30
C ALA A 106 -21.02 4.11 -12.53
N PRO A 107 -21.33 5.42 -12.47
CA PRO A 107 -21.01 6.35 -13.57
C PRO A 107 -19.52 6.39 -13.91
N ALA A 108 -19.19 6.78 -15.14
CA ALA A 108 -17.80 6.94 -15.55
C ALA A 108 -17.06 7.96 -14.67
N GLY A 109 -15.87 7.60 -14.20
CA GLY A 109 -15.08 8.39 -13.25
C GLY A 109 -15.42 8.15 -11.77
N SER A 110 -16.35 7.24 -11.46
CA SER A 110 -16.58 6.81 -10.08
C SER A 110 -15.44 5.93 -9.58
N VAL A 111 -15.08 6.07 -8.31
CA VAL A 111 -14.16 5.15 -7.62
C VAL A 111 -14.96 4.28 -6.68
N VAL A 112 -14.75 2.96 -6.78
CA VAL A 112 -15.39 1.96 -5.93
C VAL A 112 -14.35 1.45 -4.93
N ARG A 113 -14.66 1.56 -3.64
CA ARG A 113 -13.86 0.93 -2.57
C ARG A 113 -14.47 -0.42 -2.23
N LEU A 114 -13.63 -1.46 -2.24
CA LEU A 114 -14.02 -2.81 -1.85
C LEU A 114 -13.24 -3.20 -0.59
N ASP A 115 -13.91 -3.13 0.55
CA ASP A 115 -13.34 -3.55 1.83
C ASP A 115 -13.41 -5.08 1.92
N ARG A 116 -12.28 -5.72 2.24
CA ARG A 116 -12.17 -7.18 2.40
C ARG A 116 -11.39 -7.52 3.66
N GLU A 117 -11.95 -8.38 4.48
CA GLU A 117 -11.22 -9.03 5.56
C GLU A 117 -10.54 -10.30 5.06
N GLY A 118 -9.34 -10.56 5.53
CA GLY A 118 -8.60 -11.76 5.16
C GLY A 118 -7.33 -11.93 5.99
N THR A 119 -6.93 -13.19 6.17
CA THR A 119 -5.69 -13.53 6.85
C THR A 119 -4.54 -13.50 5.86
N VAL A 120 -3.49 -12.75 6.20
CA VAL A 120 -2.23 -12.71 5.45
C VAL A 120 -1.19 -13.57 6.17
N ALA A 121 -0.81 -14.69 5.56
CA ALA A 121 0.26 -15.54 6.10
C ALA A 121 1.63 -15.02 5.62
N MET A 122 2.30 -14.19 6.42
CA MET A 122 3.59 -13.57 6.07
C MET A 122 4.75 -14.55 5.86
N LEU A 123 4.63 -15.80 6.34
CA LEU A 123 5.69 -16.82 6.24
C LEU A 123 5.31 -18.00 5.34
N ALA A 124 4.08 -18.01 4.81
CA ALA A 124 3.67 -18.99 3.83
C ALA A 124 4.02 -18.45 2.44
N SER A 125 4.71 -19.26 1.63
CA SER A 125 4.87 -18.98 0.21
C SER A 125 3.51 -19.13 -0.46
N THR A 126 2.72 -18.05 -0.52
CA THR A 126 1.54 -18.03 -1.38
C THR A 126 2.03 -18.02 -2.83
N PRO A 127 1.63 -19.00 -3.67
CA PRO A 127 1.87 -18.88 -5.10
C PRO A 127 1.14 -17.62 -5.58
N SER A 128 1.90 -16.64 -6.09
CA SER A 128 1.33 -15.49 -6.76
C SER A 128 0.42 -16.01 -7.88
N LYS A 129 -0.84 -15.58 -7.88
CA LYS A 129 -1.80 -15.84 -8.97
C LYS A 129 -1.71 -14.77 -10.06
N ALA A 130 -0.68 -13.93 -10.05
CA ALA A 130 -0.51 -12.90 -11.06
C ALA A 130 -0.23 -13.55 -12.43
N PRO A 131 -0.97 -13.16 -13.49
CA PRO A 131 -0.73 -13.67 -14.84
C PRO A 131 0.70 -13.37 -15.29
N GLY A 132 1.38 -14.36 -15.87
CA GLY A 132 2.76 -14.24 -16.35
C GLY A 132 3.85 -14.54 -15.31
N ARG A 133 3.49 -14.91 -14.08
CA ARG A 133 4.45 -15.23 -13.02
C ARG A 133 4.49 -16.72 -12.70
N ALA A 134 5.70 -17.29 -12.67
CA ALA A 134 5.87 -18.69 -12.27
C ALA A 134 5.39 -18.91 -10.83
N PRO A 135 4.60 -19.97 -10.55
CA PRO A 135 4.12 -20.28 -9.21
C PRO A 135 5.31 -20.42 -8.23
N GLY A 136 5.24 -19.75 -7.09
CA GLY A 136 6.24 -19.88 -6.02
C GLY A 136 7.45 -18.92 -6.10
N ARG A 137 7.56 -18.07 -7.13
CA ARG A 137 8.59 -17.02 -7.16
C ARG A 137 8.19 -15.82 -6.29
N ALA A 138 9.02 -15.45 -5.32
CA ALA A 138 8.77 -14.29 -4.48
C ALA A 138 8.84 -12.97 -5.28
N PRO A 139 7.96 -11.97 -5.06
CA PRO A 139 7.89 -10.59 -5.66
C PRO A 139 9.17 -9.75 -5.65
N GLY A 140 10.25 -10.28 -5.13
CA GLY A 140 11.51 -9.61 -5.05
C GLY A 140 12.46 -10.39 -4.17
N ARG A 141 13.45 -9.68 -3.66
CA ARG A 141 14.46 -10.18 -2.73
C ARG A 141 14.52 -9.27 -1.52
N ALA A 142 14.86 -9.83 -0.38
CA ALA A 142 15.13 -9.08 0.83
C ALA A 142 16.41 -9.59 1.47
N GLU A 143 17.29 -8.67 1.81
CA GLU A 143 18.56 -8.91 2.48
C GLU A 143 18.58 -8.11 3.76
N LEU A 144 19.16 -8.66 4.82
CA LEU A 144 19.37 -7.96 6.08
C LEU A 144 20.85 -8.11 6.41
N ALA A 145 21.58 -7.04 6.71
CA ALA A 145 22.96 -7.16 7.15
C ALA A 145 23.36 -6.04 8.13
N PRO A 146 24.22 -6.30 9.13
CA PRO A 146 24.76 -7.61 9.49
C PRO A 146 23.76 -8.45 10.33
N HIS A 147 23.98 -9.77 10.42
CA HIS A 147 23.11 -10.68 11.19
C HIS A 147 23.53 -10.83 12.67
N GLN A 148 24.74 -10.36 13.01
CA GLN A 148 25.25 -10.32 14.38
C GLN A 148 25.45 -8.86 14.75
N LEU A 149 24.81 -8.46 15.84
CA LEU A 149 24.76 -7.08 16.29
C LEU A 149 25.16 -7.01 17.76
N ALA A 150 25.87 -5.96 18.14
CA ALA A 150 25.87 -5.50 19.52
C ALA A 150 24.59 -4.68 19.78
N MET A 151 24.19 -4.52 21.04
CA MET A 151 23.18 -3.52 21.39
C MET A 151 23.60 -2.13 20.89
N ALA A 152 22.63 -1.37 20.37
CA ALA A 152 22.77 -0.07 19.72
C ALA A 152 23.59 -0.05 18.41
N SER A 153 23.97 -1.21 17.86
CA SER A 153 24.61 -1.29 16.54
C SER A 153 23.58 -1.42 15.41
N GLU A 154 23.95 -0.94 14.22
CA GLU A 154 23.03 -0.81 13.10
C GLU A 154 23.02 -2.03 12.18
N ALA A 155 21.85 -2.35 11.65
CA ALA A 155 21.66 -3.24 10.51
C ALA A 155 20.77 -2.58 9.46
N ILE A 156 20.84 -3.05 8.23
CA ILE A 156 20.05 -2.54 7.11
C ILE A 156 19.29 -3.70 6.50
N VAL A 157 17.98 -3.51 6.36
CA VAL A 157 17.14 -4.35 5.50
C VAL A 157 17.03 -3.68 4.14
N THR A 158 17.45 -4.38 3.09
CA THR A 158 17.31 -3.95 1.70
C THR A 158 16.31 -4.85 1.00
N ILE A 159 15.25 -4.27 0.47
CA ILE A 159 14.20 -4.98 -0.27
C ILE A 159 14.25 -4.50 -1.72
N THR A 160 14.36 -5.43 -2.66
CA THR A 160 14.43 -5.16 -4.09
C THR A 160 13.27 -5.85 -4.80
N LEU A 161 12.47 -5.09 -5.54
CA LEU A 161 11.35 -5.57 -6.34
C LEU A 161 11.84 -6.20 -7.66
N ASP A 162 11.26 -7.34 -8.06
CA ASP A 162 11.56 -7.99 -9.36
C ASP A 162 11.29 -7.04 -10.55
N ASP A 163 12.10 -7.09 -11.62
CA ASP A 163 12.07 -6.18 -12.79
C ASP A 163 10.74 -6.05 -13.54
N GLY A 164 9.86 -7.04 -13.43
CA GLY A 164 8.55 -7.04 -14.10
C GLY A 164 7.43 -6.33 -13.35
N LEU A 165 7.68 -5.82 -12.14
CA LEU A 165 6.64 -5.24 -11.28
C LEU A 165 6.72 -3.70 -11.25
N ASP A 166 5.58 -3.00 -11.20
CA ASP A 166 5.59 -1.53 -11.06
C ASP A 166 5.82 -1.14 -9.58
N PRO A 167 6.91 -0.45 -9.23
CA PRO A 167 7.16 0.04 -7.87
C PRO A 167 6.13 1.09 -7.36
N LEU A 168 5.26 1.61 -8.22
CA LEU A 168 4.12 2.44 -7.82
C LEU A 168 2.88 1.63 -7.43
N GLU A 169 2.84 0.34 -7.80
CA GLU A 169 1.69 -0.54 -7.56
C GLU A 169 1.95 -1.56 -6.45
N HIS A 170 3.14 -1.53 -5.86
CA HIS A 170 3.59 -2.48 -4.84
C HIS A 170 4.05 -1.79 -3.56
N TYR A 171 3.89 -2.51 -2.45
CA TYR A 171 4.41 -2.12 -1.15
C TYR A 171 4.91 -3.35 -0.38
N ALA A 172 5.80 -3.13 0.58
CA ALA A 172 6.32 -4.15 1.47
C ALA A 172 5.68 -4.04 2.86
N ILE A 173 5.25 -5.16 3.44
CA ILE A 173 4.93 -5.31 4.85
C ILE A 173 6.13 -5.99 5.50
N VAL A 174 6.80 -5.29 6.41
CA VAL A 174 8.04 -5.73 7.03
C VAL A 174 7.80 -5.98 8.51
N ALA A 175 7.99 -7.23 8.92
CA ALA A 175 8.07 -7.65 10.30
C ALA A 175 9.56 -7.82 10.66
N VAL A 176 10.11 -6.87 11.40
CA VAL A 176 11.54 -6.89 11.76
C VAL A 176 11.79 -7.90 12.89
N PRO A 177 13.00 -8.47 13.00
CA PRO A 177 13.37 -9.30 14.13
C PRO A 177 13.05 -8.64 15.48
N SER A 178 12.48 -9.39 16.41
CA SER A 178 12.10 -8.85 17.74
C SER A 178 13.28 -8.42 18.61
N THR A 179 14.51 -8.72 18.20
CA THR A 179 15.77 -8.26 18.80
C THR A 179 16.19 -6.89 18.26
N THR A 180 15.52 -6.36 17.24
CA THR A 180 15.86 -5.11 16.56
C THR A 180 14.73 -4.08 16.58
N ALA A 181 15.08 -2.80 16.55
CA ALA A 181 14.14 -1.70 16.41
C ALA A 181 14.37 -0.96 15.08
N ILE A 182 13.31 -0.46 14.45
CA ILE A 182 13.39 0.38 13.26
C ILE A 182 13.87 1.78 13.67
N LYS A 183 15.00 2.23 13.11
CA LYS A 183 15.42 3.63 13.18
C LYS A 183 14.64 4.42 12.14
N GLN A 184 14.25 5.63 12.49
CA GLN A 184 13.71 6.57 11.52
C GLN A 184 14.79 6.85 10.46
N THR A 185 14.44 6.66 9.19
CA THR A 185 15.33 6.89 8.03
C THR A 185 14.70 7.92 7.11
N GLU A 186 15.45 8.45 6.14
CA GLU A 186 14.89 9.34 5.11
C GLU A 186 13.77 8.65 4.28
N ASP A 187 13.90 7.33 4.05
CA ASP A 187 12.89 6.51 3.36
C ASP A 187 11.61 6.34 4.20
N ILE A 188 11.75 6.36 5.53
CA ILE A 188 10.70 6.36 6.53
C ILE A 188 10.45 7.80 7.01
N LEU A 189 9.76 8.61 6.19
CA LEU A 189 9.26 9.94 6.59
C LEU A 189 8.72 9.95 8.03
N SER A 190 8.86 11.08 8.71
CA SER A 190 8.49 11.30 10.13
C SER A 190 7.07 10.87 10.54
N ASP A 191 6.19 10.61 9.58
CA ASP A 191 4.79 10.25 9.78
C ASP A 191 4.52 8.73 9.63
N TYR A 192 5.53 7.87 9.36
CA TYR A 192 5.32 6.41 9.45
C TYR A 192 5.20 5.98 10.90
N ARG A 193 3.96 5.70 11.32
CA ARG A 193 3.69 5.07 12.62
C ARG A 193 3.66 3.56 12.44
N GLY A 194 4.84 2.93 12.49
CA GLY A 194 4.94 1.48 12.59
C GLY A 194 4.09 0.94 13.74
N GLN A 195 3.42 -0.19 13.55
CA GLN A 195 2.62 -0.81 14.60
C GLN A 195 3.51 -1.67 15.48
N LEU A 196 3.45 -1.44 16.79
CA LEU A 196 4.08 -2.29 17.78
C LEU A 196 3.16 -3.46 18.11
N ILE A 197 3.63 -4.66 17.85
CA ILE A 197 2.92 -5.89 18.18
C ILE A 197 3.61 -6.53 19.38
N TYR A 198 2.81 -6.88 20.39
CA TYR A 198 3.26 -7.63 21.56
C TYR A 198 2.70 -9.05 21.45
N GLY A 199 3.60 -10.04 21.44
CA GLY A 199 3.25 -11.46 21.52
C GLY A 199 3.68 -12.05 22.84
N GLN A 200 2.87 -12.91 23.44
CA GLN A 200 3.25 -13.66 24.64
C GLN A 200 3.93 -14.97 24.19
N GLN A 201 5.22 -15.14 24.50
CA GLN A 201 5.89 -16.43 24.42
C GLN A 201 5.85 -17.11 25.80
N ALA A 202 6.03 -18.43 25.82
CA ALA A 202 6.02 -19.22 27.05
C ALA A 202 7.05 -18.76 28.11
N MET A 203 8.04 -17.93 27.74
CA MET A 203 9.07 -17.38 28.64
C MET A 203 9.24 -15.85 28.58
N GLY A 204 8.21 -15.10 28.16
CA GLY A 204 8.25 -13.63 28.15
C GLY A 204 7.51 -12.99 26.98
N GLY A 205 7.35 -11.66 27.00
CA GLY A 205 6.76 -10.91 25.91
C GLY A 205 7.78 -10.64 24.79
N SER A 206 7.47 -11.00 23.55
CA SER A 206 8.23 -10.60 22.36
C SER A 206 7.61 -9.34 21.78
N LYS A 207 8.40 -8.27 21.67
CA LYS A 207 8.02 -7.03 20.99
C LYS A 207 8.50 -7.10 19.55
N MET A 208 7.58 -7.05 18.60
CA MET A 208 7.88 -7.02 17.18
C MET A 208 7.33 -5.74 16.57
N GLN A 209 8.07 -5.12 15.66
CA GLN A 209 7.57 -3.97 14.92
C GLN A 209 7.17 -4.42 13.52
N VAL A 210 5.97 -4.00 13.11
CA VAL A 210 5.49 -4.21 11.75
C VAL A 210 5.26 -2.86 11.10
N VAL A 211 5.81 -2.69 9.91
CA VAL A 211 5.65 -1.48 9.11
C VAL A 211 5.24 -1.85 7.70
N ALA A 212 4.35 -1.07 7.09
CA ALA A 212 4.11 -1.13 5.65
C ALA A 212 4.82 0.04 5.00
N VAL A 213 5.65 -0.25 4.00
CA VAL A 213 6.47 0.73 3.33
C VAL A 213 6.33 0.55 1.81
N PRO A 214 5.88 1.58 1.09
CA PRO A 214 5.76 1.59 -0.36
C PRO A 214 7.11 1.81 -1.04
N PHE A 215 7.24 1.31 -2.27
CA PHE A 215 8.43 1.43 -3.09
C PHE A 215 8.61 2.83 -3.73
N ARG A 216 7.55 3.65 -3.79
CA ARG A 216 7.59 5.07 -4.22
C ARG A 216 8.25 5.30 -5.59
N GLY A 217 8.10 4.36 -6.52
CA GLY A 217 8.73 4.45 -7.85
C GLY A 217 10.19 3.97 -7.89
N SER A 218 10.83 3.73 -6.74
CA SER A 218 12.11 3.04 -6.65
C SER A 218 11.90 1.53 -6.56
N ARG A 219 12.71 0.73 -7.25
CA ARG A 219 12.67 -0.73 -7.11
C ARG A 219 13.32 -1.21 -5.82
N THR A 220 14.10 -0.35 -5.17
CA THR A 220 14.86 -0.66 -3.97
C THR A 220 14.38 0.18 -2.82
N LEU A 221 14.22 -0.47 -1.67
CA LEU A 221 13.75 0.12 -0.42
C LEU A 221 14.71 -0.30 0.69
N ARG A 222 15.12 0.65 1.53
CA ARG A 222 16.07 0.42 2.62
C ARG A 222 15.45 0.82 3.95
N LEU A 223 15.62 -0.02 4.96
CA LEU A 223 15.18 0.25 6.34
C LEU A 223 16.38 0.07 7.26
N LEU A 224 16.66 1.08 8.07
CA LEU A 224 17.70 1.01 9.09
C LEU A 224 17.10 0.43 10.37
N LEU A 225 17.79 -0.57 10.91
CA LEU A 225 17.47 -1.24 12.16
C LEU A 225 18.59 -1.00 13.16
N GLU A 226 18.26 -1.12 14.44
CA GLU A 226 19.18 -1.04 15.56
C GLU A 226 19.02 -2.28 16.45
N GLY A 227 20.12 -2.89 16.88
CA GLY A 227 20.09 -3.95 17.89
C GLY A 227 19.56 -3.39 19.22
N ALA A 228 18.38 -3.83 19.64
CA ALA A 228 17.66 -3.22 20.74
C ALA A 228 17.53 -4.14 21.97
N TRP A 229 17.45 -5.46 21.77
CA TRP A 229 17.32 -6.42 22.86
C TRP A 229 18.21 -7.64 22.63
N PRO A 230 18.94 -8.14 23.65
CA PRO A 230 19.73 -9.35 23.53
C PRO A 230 18.87 -10.55 23.14
N GLY A 231 19.44 -11.47 22.36
CA GLY A 231 18.78 -12.71 21.94
C GLY A 231 18.88 -12.94 20.44
N SER A 232 18.04 -13.81 19.90
CA SER A 232 18.04 -14.20 18.50
C SER A 232 16.62 -14.31 17.96
N SER A 233 16.33 -13.67 16.82
CA SER A 233 14.97 -13.62 16.27
C SER A 233 14.97 -13.55 14.74
N PRO A 234 14.05 -14.24 14.05
CA PRO A 234 13.85 -14.09 12.61
C PRO A 234 12.99 -12.86 12.28
N GLY A 235 13.05 -12.42 11.02
CA GLY A 235 12.12 -11.44 10.45
C GLY A 235 11.44 -11.96 9.19
N ALA A 236 10.51 -11.18 8.65
CA ALA A 236 9.82 -11.48 7.41
C ALA A 236 9.43 -10.23 6.62
N VAL A 237 9.40 -10.35 5.30
CA VAL A 237 8.89 -9.33 4.38
C VAL A 237 7.81 -9.97 3.53
N ALA A 238 6.66 -9.32 3.38
CA ALA A 238 5.66 -9.65 2.37
C ALA A 238 5.56 -8.49 1.39
N ILE A 239 5.79 -8.71 0.11
CA ILE A 239 5.52 -7.69 -0.93
C ILE A 239 4.16 -8.00 -1.53
N ARG A 240 3.33 -6.97 -1.69
CA ARG A 240 1.95 -7.09 -2.10
C ARG A 240 1.57 -6.00 -3.11
N HIS A 241 0.72 -6.36 -4.07
CA HIS A 241 0.07 -5.42 -4.98
C HIS A 241 -1.02 -4.63 -4.24
N ILE A 242 -1.08 -3.32 -4.48
CA ILE A 242 -2.00 -2.40 -3.78
C ILE A 242 -3.48 -2.79 -3.98
N GLU A 243 -3.85 -3.26 -5.17
CA GLU A 243 -5.24 -3.62 -5.50
C GLU A 243 -5.54 -5.12 -5.51
N ASN A 244 -4.52 -5.97 -5.68
CA ASN A 244 -4.74 -7.39 -5.85
C ASN A 244 -4.27 -8.11 -4.58
N PRO A 245 -5.17 -8.39 -3.62
CA PRO A 245 -4.80 -9.05 -2.37
C PRO A 245 -4.22 -10.46 -2.58
N HIS A 246 -4.47 -11.07 -3.73
CA HIS A 246 -3.94 -12.38 -4.08
C HIS A 246 -2.58 -12.32 -4.75
N ASP A 247 -2.11 -11.13 -5.14
CA ASP A 247 -0.75 -10.94 -5.62
C ASP A 247 0.14 -10.48 -4.48
N MET A 248 0.64 -11.48 -3.76
CA MET A 248 1.51 -11.31 -2.62
C MET A 248 2.52 -12.45 -2.59
N GLY A 249 3.74 -12.13 -2.15
CA GLY A 249 4.69 -13.17 -1.80
C GLY A 249 5.57 -12.77 -0.62
N ALA A 250 5.88 -13.80 0.16
CA ALA A 250 6.68 -13.73 1.36
C ALA A 250 8.16 -14.01 1.09
N ILE A 251 9.01 -13.30 1.82
CA ILE A 251 10.47 -13.45 1.83
C ILE A 251 10.87 -13.55 3.30
N ARG A 252 11.57 -14.63 3.66
CA ARG A 252 12.12 -14.80 5.01
C ARG A 252 13.37 -13.95 5.15
N LEU A 253 13.46 -13.17 6.22
CA LEU A 253 14.71 -12.52 6.60
C LEU A 253 15.56 -13.50 7.41
N PRO A 254 16.88 -13.35 7.38
CA PRO A 254 17.78 -14.13 8.22
C PRO A 254 17.50 -13.87 9.71
N VAL A 255 17.92 -14.82 10.54
CA VAL A 255 17.90 -14.67 12.00
C VAL A 255 18.95 -13.66 12.42
N VAL A 256 18.57 -12.68 13.23
CA VAL A 256 19.46 -11.66 13.79
C VAL A 256 19.72 -11.93 15.25
N SER A 257 21.00 -12.08 15.59
CA SER A 257 21.47 -12.25 16.96
C SER A 257 22.03 -10.94 17.48
N VAL A 258 21.54 -10.50 18.63
CA VAL A 258 22.03 -9.32 19.34
C VAL A 258 22.70 -9.78 20.63
N SER A 259 23.97 -9.45 20.82
CA SER A 259 24.69 -9.73 22.06
C SER A 259 24.36 -8.67 23.12
N GLY A 260 24.09 -9.12 24.35
CA GLY A 260 24.10 -8.23 25.51
C GLY A 260 25.51 -7.70 25.78
N ARG A 261 25.61 -6.59 26.50
CA ARG A 261 26.89 -6.14 27.07
C ARG A 261 27.28 -7.02 28.24
#